data_AF-A0A924VMY0-F1
#
_entry.id   AF-A0A924VMY0-F1
#
_cell.length_a   1.000
_cell.length_b   1.000
_cell.length_c   1.000
_cell.angle_alpha   90.00
_cell.angle_beta   90.00
_cell.angle_gamma   90.00
#
_symmetry.space_group_name_H-M   'P 1'
#
loop_
_entity.id
_entity.type
_entity.pdbx_description
1 polymer ?
#
loop_
_entity_poly.entity_id
_entity_poly.type
_entity_poly.pdbx_seq_one_letter_code
_entity_poly.pdbx_strand_id
1 'polypeptide(L)' 'MALSSKTREFLASQQAADLREEMSRMMLDPCYNTRSSYSAAVNEDILFVDRHINYLSIHLNVDPAQYMSNLKLITKYN' A
#
# COMPACT_ATOMS: atom_id res chain seq x y z
N MET A 1 16.51 12.04 4.44
CA MET A 1 15.47 12.64 5.31
C MET A 1 15.20 11.69 6.46
N ALA A 2 15.19 12.18 7.71
CA ALA A 2 14.86 11.35 8.87
C ALA A 2 13.34 11.16 8.95
N LEU A 3 12.86 9.94 9.14
CA LEU A 3 11.44 9.65 9.33
C LEU A 3 10.92 10.34 10.60
N SER A 4 9.71 10.91 10.53
CA SER A 4 9.05 11.49 11.71
C SER A 4 8.79 10.40 12.77
N SER A 5 8.64 10.79 14.05
CA SER A 5 8.29 9.83 15.12
C SER A 5 7.00 9.09 14.78
N LYS A 6 5.98 9.85 14.35
CA LYS A 6 4.66 9.30 13.98
C LYS A 6 4.74 8.35 12.78
N THR A 7 5.58 8.63 11.80
CA THR A 7 5.83 7.74 10.66
C THR A 7 6.44 6.42 11.11
N ARG A 8 7.41 6.46 12.02
CA ARG A 8 8.02 5.24 12.59
C ARG A 8 7.03 4.45 13.44
N GLU A 9 6.25 5.13 14.27
CA GLU A 9 5.18 4.54 15.08
C GLU A 9 4.14 3.83 14.19
N PHE A 10 3.68 4.49 13.12
CA PHE A 10 2.77 3.86 12.16
C PHE A 10 3.41 2.64 11.50
N LEU A 11 4.62 2.76 10.95
CA LEU A 11 5.27 1.65 10.24
C LEU A 11 5.51 0.41 11.11
N ALA A 12 5.70 0.61 12.42
CA ALA A 12 5.85 -0.43 13.45
C ALA A 12 4.51 -0.89 14.07
N SER A 13 3.40 -0.24 13.75
CA SER A 13 2.09 -0.58 14.31
C SER A 13 1.54 -1.89 13.73
N GLN A 14 0.64 -2.54 14.50
CA GLN A 14 -0.11 -3.69 14.02
C GLN A 14 -0.95 -3.35 12.79
N GLN A 15 -1.52 -2.15 12.73
CA GLN A 15 -2.29 -1.68 11.58
C GLN A 15 -1.47 -1.71 10.29
N ALA A 16 -0.21 -1.25 10.34
CA ALA A 16 0.66 -1.32 9.16
C ALA A 16 1.07 -2.76 8.81
N ALA A 17 1.14 -3.67 9.79
CA ALA A 17 1.36 -5.10 9.52
C ALA A 17 0.14 -5.73 8.82
N ASP A 18 -1.06 -5.46 9.31
CA ASP A 18 -2.32 -6.00 8.75
C ASP A 18 -2.52 -5.54 7.30
N LEU A 19 -2.26 -4.25 7.03
CA LEU A 19 -2.34 -3.69 5.68
C LEU A 19 -1.33 -4.33 4.73
N ARG A 20 -0.10 -4.60 5.20
CA ARG A 20 0.92 -5.29 4.39
C ARG A 20 0.48 -6.69 4.01
N GLU A 21 -0.07 -7.43 4.97
CA GLU A 21 -0.56 -8.79 4.74
C GLU A 21 -1.73 -8.79 3.75
N GLU A 22 -2.67 -7.85 3.92
CA GLU A 22 -3.82 -7.71 3.04
C GLU A 22 -3.44 -7.29 1.61
N MET A 23 -2.53 -6.33 1.43
CA MET A 23 -2.03 -5.95 0.11
C MET A 23 -1.24 -7.10 -0.54
N SER A 24 -0.49 -7.88 0.26
CA SER A 24 0.21 -9.07 -0.22
C SER A 24 -0.77 -10.14 -0.71
N ARG A 25 -1.90 -10.34 0.00
CA ARG A 25 -2.99 -11.22 -0.47
C ARG A 25 -3.59 -10.72 -1.79
N MET A 26 -3.82 -9.42 -1.94
CA MET A 26 -4.30 -8.83 -3.20
C MET A 26 -3.33 -9.06 -4.36
N MET A 27 -2.02 -9.07 -4.11
CA MET A 27 -1.03 -9.34 -5.17
C MET A 27 -1.06 -10.78 -5.68
N LEU A 28 -1.49 -11.72 -4.85
CA LEU A 28 -1.59 -13.15 -5.20
C LEU A 28 -2.95 -13.52 -5.77
N ASP A 29 -3.96 -12.66 -5.58
CA ASP A 29 -5.31 -12.90 -6.03
C ASP A 29 -5.52 -12.39 -7.47
N PRO A 30 -5.83 -13.27 -8.43
CA PRO A 30 -6.04 -12.88 -9.83
C PRO A 30 -7.26 -11.97 -10.05
N CYS A 31 -8.11 -11.77 -9.04
CA CYS A 31 -9.23 -10.83 -9.11
C CYS A 31 -8.79 -9.36 -9.02
N TYR A 32 -7.53 -9.10 -8.65
CA TYR A 32 -7.00 -7.74 -8.49
C TYR A 32 -5.85 -7.47 -9.46
N ASN A 33 -5.93 -6.34 -10.16
CA ASN A 33 -4.85 -5.78 -10.95
C ASN A 33 -3.92 -4.94 -10.07
N THR A 34 -2.95 -5.61 -9.44
CA THR A 34 -1.91 -4.98 -8.60
C THR A 34 -0.61 -4.72 -9.36
N ARG A 35 -0.55 -5.05 -10.65
CA ARG A 35 0.61 -4.77 -11.51
C ARG A 35 0.63 -3.28 -11.85
N SER A 36 1.78 -2.63 -11.67
CA SER A 36 1.99 -1.24 -12.07
C SER A 36 1.83 -1.11 -13.59
N SER A 37 0.66 -0.68 -14.05
CA SER A 37 0.36 -0.49 -15.48
C SER A 37 0.99 0.78 -16.09
N TYR A 38 1.63 1.62 -15.26
CA TYR A 38 2.00 2.99 -15.64
C TYR A 38 3.50 3.32 -15.71
N SER A 39 4.43 2.37 -15.49
CA SER A 39 5.86 2.67 -15.62
C SER A 39 6.56 1.75 -16.61
N ALA A 40 6.77 2.26 -17.82
CA ALA A 40 7.78 1.75 -18.77
C ALA A 40 9.22 1.97 -18.26
N ALA A 41 9.40 2.54 -17.07
CA ALA A 41 10.69 2.71 -16.42
C ALA A 41 11.05 1.45 -15.62
N VAL A 42 11.99 0.69 -16.17
CA VAL A 42 12.62 -0.54 -15.67
C VAL A 42 13.49 -0.28 -14.42
N ASN A 43 13.13 0.68 -13.54
CA ASN A 43 14.02 1.11 -12.45
C ASN A 43 13.35 1.51 -11.12
N GLU A 44 12.08 1.18 -10.88
CA GLU A 44 11.48 1.36 -9.56
C GLU A 44 10.84 0.06 -9.08
N ASP A 45 11.67 -0.82 -8.51
CA ASP A 45 11.31 -2.06 -7.79
C ASP A 45 10.50 -1.78 -6.50
N ILE A 46 9.75 -0.68 -6.43
CA ILE A 46 8.84 -0.43 -5.32
C ILE A 46 7.61 -1.30 -5.56
N LEU A 47 7.59 -2.45 -4.86
CA LEU A 47 6.48 -3.38 -4.86
C LEU A 47 5.18 -2.66 -4.47
N PHE A 48 4.05 -3.11 -5.02
CA PHE A 48 2.72 -2.55 -4.77
C PHE A 48 2.48 -2.24 -3.27
N VAL A 49 2.84 -3.19 -2.40
CA VAL A 49 2.76 -3.02 -0.94
C VAL A 49 3.58 -1.83 -0.43
N ASP A 50 4.85 -1.75 -0.82
CA ASP A 50 5.77 -0.70 -0.34
C ASP A 50 5.30 0.69 -0.75
N ARG A 51 4.78 0.83 -1.97
CA ARG A 51 4.21 2.09 -2.46
C ARG A 51 3.07 2.57 -1.57
N HIS A 52 2.11 1.69 -1.31
CA HIS A 52 0.90 2.04 -0.57
C HIS A 52 1.16 2.23 0.93
N ILE A 53 2.02 1.41 1.53
CA ILE A 53 2.43 1.57 2.93
C ILE A 53 3.23 2.84 3.13
N ASN A 54 4.16 3.18 2.22
CA ASN A 54 4.91 4.42 2.31
C ASN A 54 3.98 5.63 2.21
N TYR A 55 3.02 5.61 1.28
CA TYR A 55 1.99 6.65 1.17
C TYR A 55 1.24 6.86 2.50
N LEU A 56 0.72 5.80 3.11
CA LEU A 56 0.00 5.90 4.38
C LEU A 56 0.90 6.38 5.54
N SER A 57 2.19 6.02 5.51
CA SER A 57 3.16 6.44 6.53
C SER A 57 3.47 7.95 6.51
N ILE A 58 3.28 8.59 5.34
CA ILE A 58 3.46 10.03 5.13
C ILE A 58 2.12 10.75 5.35
N HIS A 59 1.00 10.13 4.98
CA HIS A 59 -0.34 10.70 5.06
C HIS A 59 -1.15 10.13 6.22
N LEU A 60 -0.69 10.37 7.45
CA LEU A 60 -1.32 9.84 8.68
C LEU A 60 -2.74 10.34 8.96
N ASN A 61 -3.23 11.31 8.21
CA ASN A 61 -4.62 11.78 8.29
C ASN A 61 -5.59 10.94 7.45
N VAL A 62 -5.07 10.04 6.62
CA VAL A 62 -5.88 9.12 5.81
C VAL A 62 -6.29 7.94 6.68
N ASP A 63 -7.59 7.64 6.72
CA ASP A 63 -8.09 6.42 7.34
C ASP A 63 -7.61 5.19 6.54
N PRO A 64 -6.77 4.33 7.11
CA PRO A 64 -6.23 3.19 6.39
C PRO A 64 -7.29 2.16 6.00
N ALA A 65 -8.38 2.02 6.76
CA ALA A 65 -9.47 1.10 6.43
C ALA A 65 -10.25 1.58 5.20
N GLN A 66 -10.54 2.88 5.15
CA GLN A 66 -11.16 3.51 3.98
C GLN A 66 -10.23 3.44 2.76
N TYR A 67 -8.94 3.71 2.95
CA TYR A 67 -7.94 3.62 1.90
C TYR A 67 -7.88 2.21 1.29
N MET A 68 -7.83 1.17 2.13
CA MET A 68 -7.83 -0.22 1.67
C MET A 68 -9.09 -0.58 0.89
N SER A 69 -10.26 -0.15 1.37
CA SER A 69 -11.53 -0.39 0.69
C SER A 69 -11.55 0.24 -0.71
N ASN A 70 -11.08 1.48 -0.81
CA ASN A 70 -10.95 2.17 -2.09
C ASN A 70 -9.93 1.47 -3.00
N LEU A 71 -8.79 1.06 -2.45
CA LEU A 71 -7.73 0.37 -3.19
C LEU A 71 -8.25 -0.94 -3.80
N LYS A 72 -9.02 -1.72 -3.05
CA LYS A 72 -9.70 -2.93 -3.56
C LYS A 72 -10.66 -2.61 -4.68
N LEU A 73 -11.48 -1.57 -4.54
CA LEU A 73 -12.46 -1.20 -5.57
C LEU A 73 -11.80 -0.81 -6.89
N ILE A 74 -10.71 -0.04 -6.86
CA ILE A 74 -10.04 0.43 -8.08
C ILE A 74 -9.18 -0.65 -8.74
N THR A 75 -8.72 -1.64 -7.96
CA THR A 75 -7.85 -2.71 -8.47
C THR A 75 -8.63 -3.97 -8.87
N LYS A 76 -9.84 -4.17 -8.35
CA LYS A 76 -10.65 -5.34 -8.68
C LYS A 76 -11.09 -5.30 -10.14
N TYR A 77 -10.95 -6.42 -10.85
CA TYR A 77 -11.56 -6.55 -12.17
C TYR A 77 -13.09 -6.51 -12.05
N ASN A 78 -13.74 -5.77 -12.95
CA ASN A 78 -15.19 -5.80 -13.13
C ASN A 78 -15.62 -7.08 -13.87
#